data_AF-A0A924YRZ0-F1
#
_entry.id   AF-A0A924YRZ0-F1
#
_cell.length_a   1.000
_cell.length_b   1.000
_cell.length_c   1.000
_cell.angle_alpha   90.00
_cell.angle_beta   90.00
_cell.angle_gamma   90.00
#
_symmetry.space_group_name_H-M   'P 1'
#
loop_
_entity.id
_entity.type
_entity.pdbx_description
1 polymer ?
#
loop_
_entity_poly.entity_id
_entity_poly.type
_entity_poly.pdbx_seq_one_letter_code
_entity_poly.pdbx_strand_id
1 'polypeptide(L)'
;MMKTIVAALICLLTLASSIADEPSPDVEKGRRERLELMKGVVDEVSLETSDEPPKRLTRSENPVLRYTNPVTSAFSEGALFLWLDGKRPIAAVSPSLRDNGTIWWELTSLSDAPLRLTRDGAVVWQPKSCSRKAELLKDVPTPVESVAARLTQFRMLARKFQVREVRRGGWQEGRLLTQPLYRWSDDKAGVIDGALFGYAETTDPELLLMIEARRDSVTREAGWYFTLAKMTSSPMTVSLNEQEIWSVEGYWKNPRAPTDPYVEAAIGKFDPAAR
;
A
#
# COMPACT_ATOMS: atom_id res chain seq x y z
N MET A 1 -26.42 -63.19 42.94
CA MET A 1 -27.09 -62.29 41.98
C MET A 1 -26.60 -60.87 42.27
N MET A 2 -25.48 -60.44 41.68
CA MET A 2 -24.92 -59.11 41.97
C MET A 2 -24.05 -58.59 40.82
N LYS A 3 -24.67 -57.70 40.05
CA LYS A 3 -24.23 -56.49 39.33
C LYS A 3 -22.81 -56.40 38.73
N THR A 4 -22.84 -56.25 37.41
CA THR A 4 -21.92 -55.61 36.45
C THR A 4 -21.29 -54.31 36.95
N ILE A 5 -19.99 -54.13 36.70
CA ILE A 5 -19.31 -52.82 36.68
C ILE A 5 -18.71 -52.65 35.29
N VAL A 6 -19.24 -51.70 34.52
CA VAL A 6 -18.64 -51.20 33.27
C VAL A 6 -17.85 -49.95 33.63
N ALA A 7 -16.55 -49.94 33.34
CA ALA A 7 -15.71 -48.76 33.46
C ALA A 7 -15.93 -47.86 32.24
N ALA A 8 -16.39 -46.62 32.46
CA ALA A 8 -16.45 -45.58 31.45
C ALA A 8 -15.26 -44.62 31.64
N LEU A 9 -14.34 -44.63 30.67
CA LEU A 9 -13.21 -43.71 30.58
C LEU A 9 -13.72 -42.40 29.97
N ILE A 10 -13.82 -41.35 30.78
CA ILE A 10 -14.13 -40.00 30.32
C ILE A 10 -12.80 -39.30 29.99
N CYS A 11 -12.46 -39.22 28.70
CA CYS A 11 -11.41 -38.33 28.21
C CYS A 11 -11.95 -36.89 28.21
N LEU A 12 -11.52 -36.06 29.17
CA LEU A 12 -11.66 -34.60 29.08
C LEU A 12 -10.67 -34.06 28.05
N LEU A 13 -11.19 -33.68 26.88
CA LEU A 13 -10.49 -32.82 25.92
C LEU A 13 -10.66 -31.36 26.38
N THR A 14 -9.62 -30.78 26.98
CA THR A 14 -9.55 -29.34 27.21
C THR A 14 -9.18 -28.64 25.90
N LEU A 15 -10.16 -28.04 25.22
CA LEU A 15 -9.90 -27.03 24.20
C LEU A 15 -9.31 -25.79 24.90
N ALA A 16 -8.00 -25.60 24.79
CA ALA A 16 -7.38 -24.32 25.09
C ALA A 16 -7.70 -23.36 23.95
N SER A 17 -8.69 -22.50 24.12
CA SER A 17 -8.88 -21.34 23.26
C SER A 17 -7.71 -20.38 23.45
N SER A 18 -6.89 -20.24 22.41
CA SER A 18 -5.89 -19.17 22.28
C SER A 18 -6.61 -17.83 22.20
N ILE A 19 -6.84 -17.18 23.35
CA ILE A 19 -7.17 -15.75 23.40
C ILE A 19 -5.86 -15.02 23.14
N ALA A 20 -5.77 -14.30 22.02
CA ALA A 20 -4.70 -13.33 21.83
C ALA A 20 -4.89 -12.23 22.88
N ASP A 21 -3.88 -11.99 23.72
CA ASP A 21 -3.92 -10.94 24.74
C ASP A 21 -4.20 -9.57 24.09
N GLU A 22 -5.20 -8.85 24.63
CA GLU A 22 -5.45 -7.47 24.22
C GLU A 22 -4.28 -6.58 24.69
N PRO A 23 -3.82 -5.63 23.85
CA PRO A 23 -2.72 -4.75 24.21
C PRO A 23 -3.09 -3.87 25.42
N SER A 24 -2.10 -3.60 26.29
CA SER A 24 -2.32 -2.75 27.46
C SER A 24 -2.73 -1.32 27.05
N PRO A 25 -3.45 -0.59 27.92
CA PRO A 25 -3.86 0.80 27.65
C PRO A 25 -2.70 1.73 27.29
N ASP A 26 -1.51 1.52 27.87
CA ASP A 26 -0.31 2.31 27.59
C ASP A 26 0.24 2.05 26.19
N VAL A 27 0.22 0.79 25.74
CA VAL A 27 0.59 0.44 24.36
C VAL A 27 -0.36 1.12 23.39
N GLU A 28 -1.66 1.06 23.65
CA GLU A 28 -2.67 1.68 22.77
C GLU A 28 -2.58 3.22 22.76
N LYS A 29 -2.29 3.84 23.91
CA LYS A 29 -1.99 5.27 23.98
C LYS A 29 -0.80 5.63 23.10
N GLY A 30 0.33 4.92 23.22
CA GLY A 30 1.51 5.17 22.38
C GLY A 30 1.22 4.97 20.88
N ARG A 31 0.41 3.97 20.53
CA ARG A 31 -0.03 3.73 19.13
C ARG A 31 -0.84 4.90 18.57
N ARG A 32 -1.73 5.50 19.37
CA ARG A 32 -2.49 6.68 18.96
C ARG A 32 -1.61 7.91 18.80
N GLU A 33 -0.68 8.14 19.73
CA GLU A 33 0.24 9.28 19.66
C GLU A 33 1.14 9.24 18.42
N ARG A 34 1.67 8.06 18.06
CA ARG A 34 2.45 7.89 16.83
C ARG A 34 1.60 8.05 15.57
N LEU A 35 0.34 7.62 15.59
CA LEU A 35 -0.57 7.86 14.47
C LEU A 35 -0.85 9.36 14.28
N GLU A 36 -1.12 10.10 15.36
CA GLU A 36 -1.34 11.55 15.27
C GLU A 36 -0.07 12.30 14.82
N LEU A 37 1.12 11.84 15.23
CA LEU A 37 2.37 12.34 14.66
C LEU A 37 2.43 12.13 13.15
N MET A 38 2.14 10.92 12.67
CA MET A 38 2.16 10.60 11.24
C MET A 38 1.11 11.40 10.45
N LYS A 39 -0.07 11.66 11.04
CA LYS A 39 -1.07 12.57 10.47
C LYS A 39 -0.53 14.00 10.34
N GLY A 40 0.09 14.53 11.39
CA GLY A 40 0.71 15.85 11.36
C GLY A 40 1.73 15.98 10.21
N VAL A 41 2.58 14.98 10.03
CA VAL A 41 3.55 14.93 8.92
C VAL A 41 2.88 15.06 7.54
N VAL A 42 1.78 14.34 7.32
CA VAL A 42 1.07 14.39 6.03
C VAL A 42 0.17 15.62 5.86
N ASP A 43 -0.15 16.32 6.95
CA ASP A 43 -0.91 17.58 6.92
C ASP A 43 -0.02 18.79 6.60
N GLU A 44 1.29 18.67 6.76
CA GLU A 44 2.27 19.70 6.39
C GLU A 44 2.48 19.83 4.87
N VAL A 45 1.93 18.91 4.07
CA VAL A 45 2.18 18.88 2.62
C VAL A 45 0.93 19.17 1.80
N SER A 46 1.14 19.81 0.65
CA SER A 46 0.11 20.01 -0.36
C SER A 46 0.53 19.30 -1.64
N LEU A 47 -0.37 18.50 -2.21
CA LEU A 47 -0.16 17.82 -3.49
C LEU A 47 -1.16 18.33 -4.52
N GLU A 48 -0.68 18.60 -5.72
CA GLU A 48 -1.47 19.06 -6.85
C GLU A 48 -1.02 18.39 -8.17
N THR A 49 -1.90 18.39 -9.16
CA THR A 49 -1.50 18.09 -10.53
C THR A 49 -0.64 19.22 -11.08
N SER A 50 0.24 18.91 -12.03
CA SER A 50 1.06 19.94 -12.71
C SER A 50 0.38 20.49 -13.96
N ASP A 51 -0.94 20.33 -14.10
CA ASP A 51 -1.72 20.90 -15.20
C ASP A 51 -1.84 22.43 -15.05
N GLU A 52 -2.33 23.11 -16.09
CA GLU A 52 -2.69 24.52 -16.05
C GLU A 52 -4.21 24.69 -16.25
N PRO A 53 -4.99 25.12 -15.24
CA PRO A 53 -4.57 25.44 -13.87
C PRO A 53 -4.29 24.18 -13.01
N PRO A 54 -3.41 24.26 -12.00
CA PRO A 54 -3.10 23.13 -11.14
C PRO A 54 -4.32 22.75 -10.31
N LYS A 55 -4.56 21.45 -10.19
CA LYS A 55 -5.66 20.91 -9.41
C LYS A 55 -5.15 20.36 -8.09
N ARG A 56 -5.60 20.95 -6.98
CA ARG A 56 -5.31 20.44 -5.64
C ARG A 56 -5.95 19.07 -5.42
N LEU A 57 -5.15 18.13 -4.93
CA LEU A 57 -5.58 16.77 -4.60
C LEU A 57 -5.99 16.68 -3.12
N THR A 58 -6.87 15.75 -2.80
CA THR A 58 -7.37 15.57 -1.42
C THR A 58 -6.75 14.34 -0.78
N ARG A 59 -6.19 14.48 0.42
CA ARG A 59 -5.68 13.35 1.20
C ARG A 59 -6.81 12.53 1.82
N SER A 60 -6.66 11.21 1.91
CA SER A 60 -7.54 10.34 2.70
C SER A 60 -7.46 10.71 4.18
N GLU A 61 -8.59 10.93 4.85
CA GLU A 61 -8.62 11.38 6.27
C GLU A 61 -7.81 10.46 7.19
N ASN A 62 -8.07 9.16 7.09
CA ASN A 62 -7.37 8.10 7.81
C ASN A 62 -6.36 7.39 6.90
N PRO A 63 -5.32 6.74 7.47
CA PRO A 63 -4.44 5.90 6.67
C PRO A 63 -5.21 4.69 6.15
N VAL A 64 -4.89 4.27 4.93
CA VAL A 64 -5.43 3.05 4.32
C VAL A 64 -4.70 1.78 4.77
N LEU A 65 -3.53 1.96 5.40
CA LEU A 65 -2.77 0.89 6.03
C LEU A 65 -1.98 1.45 7.21
N ARG A 66 -1.99 0.73 8.33
CA ARG A 66 -1.00 0.86 9.39
C ARG A 66 -0.17 -0.39 9.40
N TYR A 67 1.14 -0.24 9.55
CA TYR A 67 2.07 -1.36 9.43
C TYR A 67 3.23 -1.25 10.40
N THR A 68 3.85 -2.40 10.62
CA THR A 68 5.08 -2.58 11.38
C THR A 68 5.96 -3.55 10.60
N ASN A 69 7.27 -3.37 10.65
CA ASN A 69 8.21 -4.32 10.05
C ASN A 69 9.22 -4.78 11.11
N PRO A 70 8.94 -5.88 11.85
CA PRO A 70 9.86 -6.38 12.86
C PRO A 70 11.07 -7.12 12.26
N VAL A 71 11.07 -7.41 10.94
CA VAL A 71 12.13 -8.17 10.26
C VAL A 71 13.36 -7.30 10.04
N THR A 72 13.13 -6.03 9.68
CA THR A 72 14.17 -5.01 9.67
C THR A 72 14.08 -4.26 10.99
N SER A 73 15.10 -4.31 11.85
CA SER A 73 15.17 -3.51 13.08
C SER A 73 15.39 -2.00 12.78
N ALA A 74 14.78 -1.51 11.71
CA ALA A 74 14.96 -0.18 11.16
C ALA A 74 13.79 0.73 11.57
N PHE A 75 12.58 0.20 11.78
CA PHE A 75 11.45 1.04 12.15
C PHE A 75 10.32 0.38 12.93
N SER A 76 9.68 1.20 13.77
CA SER A 76 8.73 0.78 14.79
C SER A 76 7.28 0.78 14.29
N GLU A 77 6.88 1.76 13.48
CA GLU A 77 5.51 1.91 12.99
C GLU A 77 5.48 2.81 11.74
N GLY A 78 4.58 2.50 10.80
CA GLY A 78 4.32 3.30 9.62
C GLY A 78 2.84 3.36 9.29
N ALA A 79 2.47 4.33 8.45
CA ALA A 79 1.09 4.51 8.00
C ALA A 79 1.07 4.99 6.55
N LEU A 80 0.22 4.38 5.72
CA LEU A 80 0.06 4.73 4.31
C LEU A 80 -1.17 5.62 4.12
N PHE A 81 -1.00 6.79 3.54
CA PHE A 81 -2.07 7.71 3.16
C PHE A 81 -2.15 7.86 1.65
N LEU A 82 -3.35 8.12 1.13
CA LEU A 82 -3.57 8.31 -0.31
C LEU A 82 -3.92 9.76 -0.60
N TRP A 83 -3.43 10.27 -1.73
CA TRP A 83 -3.93 11.50 -2.33
C TRP A 83 -4.81 11.14 -3.51
N LEU A 84 -5.98 11.77 -3.53
CA LEU A 84 -7.07 11.43 -4.41
C LEU A 84 -7.35 12.59 -5.36
N ASP A 85 -7.55 12.26 -6.63
CA ASP A 85 -8.35 13.08 -7.53
C ASP A 85 -9.78 12.55 -7.49
N GLY A 86 -10.69 13.32 -6.88
CA GLY A 86 -12.03 12.83 -6.59
C GLY A 86 -11.95 11.63 -5.66
N LYS A 87 -12.27 10.43 -6.19
CA LYS A 87 -12.14 9.19 -5.43
C LYS A 87 -10.95 8.33 -5.87
N ARG A 88 -10.31 8.65 -6.98
CA ARG A 88 -9.23 7.85 -7.57
C ARG A 88 -7.89 8.18 -6.89
N PRO A 89 -7.13 7.18 -6.42
CA PRO A 89 -5.80 7.42 -5.86
C PRO A 89 -4.79 7.77 -6.95
N ILE A 90 -4.03 8.84 -6.72
CA ILE A 90 -3.07 9.45 -7.64
C ILE A 90 -1.64 9.38 -7.08
N ALA A 91 -1.49 9.37 -5.77
CA ALA A 91 -0.21 9.16 -5.08
C ALA A 91 -0.45 8.51 -3.71
N ALA A 92 0.61 7.96 -3.15
CA ALA A 92 0.64 7.54 -1.75
C ALA A 92 1.84 8.17 -1.03
N VAL A 93 1.62 8.51 0.23
CA VAL A 93 2.65 9.01 1.15
C VAL A 93 2.63 8.15 2.39
N SER A 94 3.78 7.63 2.76
CA SER A 94 3.95 6.68 3.86
C SER A 94 4.98 7.20 4.85
N PRO A 95 4.58 8.01 5.86
CA PRO A 95 5.46 8.30 6.99
C PRO A 95 5.72 7.04 7.82
N SER A 96 6.95 6.92 8.32
CA SER A 96 7.35 5.89 9.28
C SER A 96 8.26 6.46 10.37
N LEU A 97 8.12 5.91 11.58
CA LEU A 97 8.97 6.24 12.72
C LEU A 97 10.05 5.16 12.88
N ARG A 98 11.30 5.54 12.63
CA ARG A 98 12.47 4.68 12.84
C ARG A 98 12.78 4.53 14.33
N ASP A 99 13.44 3.44 14.71
CA ASP A 99 13.72 3.11 16.13
C ASP A 99 14.61 4.16 16.81
N ASN A 100 15.41 4.89 16.04
CA ASN A 100 16.24 6.00 16.51
C ASN A 100 15.47 7.33 16.64
N GLY A 101 14.14 7.30 16.54
CA GLY A 101 13.27 8.48 16.59
C GLY A 101 13.23 9.29 15.29
N THR A 102 13.96 8.92 14.24
CA THR A 102 13.90 9.66 12.97
C THR A 102 12.58 9.37 12.26
N ILE A 103 11.93 10.42 11.77
CA ILE A 103 10.76 10.28 10.91
C ILE A 103 11.24 10.23 9.47
N TRP A 104 10.84 9.18 8.77
CA TRP A 104 11.03 9.02 7.34
C TRP A 104 9.69 9.12 6.64
N TRP A 105 9.74 9.37 5.35
CA TRP A 105 8.61 9.16 4.46
C TRP A 105 9.02 8.45 3.19
N GLU A 106 8.05 7.80 2.59
CA GLU A 106 8.10 7.30 1.23
C GLU A 106 6.97 7.94 0.44
N LEU A 107 7.32 8.46 -0.74
CA LEU A 107 6.40 9.10 -1.67
C LEU A 107 6.38 8.25 -2.93
N THR A 108 5.19 7.88 -3.43
CA THR A 108 5.08 7.17 -4.71
C THR A 108 3.94 7.70 -5.55
N SER A 109 4.17 7.84 -6.85
CA SER A 109 3.14 8.25 -7.81
C SER A 109 2.40 7.02 -8.36
N LEU A 110 1.07 7.11 -8.36
CA LEU A 110 0.15 6.16 -9.00
C LEU A 110 -0.42 6.72 -10.32
N SER A 111 0.04 7.90 -10.74
CA SER A 111 -0.50 8.65 -11.86
C SER A 111 0.48 8.74 -13.01
N ASP A 112 -0.03 8.60 -14.24
CA ASP A 112 0.74 8.87 -15.45
C ASP A 112 0.90 10.38 -15.73
N ALA A 113 0.12 11.22 -15.05
CA ALA A 113 0.22 12.67 -15.11
C ALA A 113 1.27 13.20 -14.11
N PRO A 114 1.96 14.31 -14.42
CA PRO A 114 2.93 14.90 -13.50
C PRO A 114 2.27 15.50 -12.26
N LEU A 115 2.93 15.36 -11.11
CA LEU A 115 2.46 15.87 -9.83
C LEU A 115 3.46 16.87 -9.24
N ARG A 116 3.00 17.66 -8.29
CA ARG A 116 3.82 18.57 -7.51
C ARG A 116 3.42 18.50 -6.04
N LEU A 117 4.38 18.16 -5.19
CA LEU A 117 4.25 18.17 -3.73
C LEU A 117 5.09 19.32 -3.17
N THR A 118 4.43 20.16 -2.38
CA THR A 118 5.06 21.24 -1.63
C THR A 118 4.97 21.00 -0.13
N ARG A 119 6.02 21.41 0.57
CA ARG A 119 6.10 21.49 2.03
C ARG A 119 6.76 22.82 2.38
N ASP A 120 6.15 23.59 3.27
CA ASP A 120 6.63 24.93 3.67
C ASP A 120 6.94 25.87 2.48
N GLY A 121 6.11 25.78 1.43
CA GLY A 121 6.26 26.60 0.21
C GLY A 121 7.36 26.14 -0.75
N ALA A 122 8.18 25.14 -0.39
CA ALA A 122 9.19 24.55 -1.26
C ALA A 122 8.67 23.30 -1.97
N VAL A 123 9.05 23.11 -3.23
CA VAL A 123 8.78 21.85 -3.95
C VAL A 123 9.76 20.80 -3.46
N VAL A 124 9.24 19.70 -2.90
CA VAL A 124 10.06 18.61 -2.34
C VAL A 124 9.92 17.31 -3.15
N TRP A 125 8.88 17.19 -3.97
CA TRP A 125 8.68 16.06 -4.89
C TRP A 125 7.84 16.49 -6.09
N GLN A 126 8.23 16.08 -7.29
CA GLN A 126 7.63 16.50 -8.57
C GLN A 126 7.74 15.40 -9.64
N PRO A 127 7.13 14.23 -9.42
CA PRO A 127 7.23 13.09 -10.32
C PRO A 127 6.60 13.44 -11.67
N LYS A 128 7.21 12.97 -12.76
CA LYS A 128 6.65 13.15 -14.11
C LYS A 128 5.60 12.10 -14.49
N SER A 129 5.67 10.93 -13.85
CA SER A 129 4.73 9.82 -14.02
C SER A 129 4.87 8.84 -12.85
N CYS A 130 4.09 7.76 -12.87
CA CYS A 130 4.22 6.62 -11.96
C CYS A 130 5.41 5.73 -12.34
N SER A 131 5.70 4.73 -11.50
CA SER A 131 6.79 3.79 -11.74
C SER A 131 6.52 2.85 -12.92
N ARG A 132 5.27 2.39 -13.06
CA ARG A 132 4.81 1.60 -14.20
C ARG A 132 3.39 2.00 -14.61
N LYS A 133 3.29 2.52 -15.84
CA LYS A 133 2.06 3.06 -16.42
C LYS A 133 0.92 2.04 -16.47
N ALA A 134 -0.30 2.56 -16.59
CA ALA A 134 -1.48 1.72 -16.70
C ALA A 134 -1.46 0.87 -17.99
N GLU A 135 -1.60 -0.45 -17.83
CA GLU A 135 -1.63 -1.41 -18.94
C GLU A 135 -2.87 -2.30 -18.87
N LEU A 136 -3.41 -2.67 -20.04
CA LEU A 136 -4.54 -3.60 -20.14
C LEU A 136 -4.10 -5.01 -19.73
N LEU A 137 -4.81 -5.62 -18.78
CA LEU A 137 -4.73 -7.05 -18.50
C LEU A 137 -5.41 -7.82 -19.64
N LYS A 138 -4.60 -8.54 -20.41
CA LYS A 138 -5.05 -9.43 -21.49
C LYS A 138 -5.38 -10.82 -20.95
N ASP A 139 -6.16 -11.57 -21.72
CA ASP A 139 -6.48 -12.98 -21.44
C ASP A 139 -7.12 -13.21 -20.05
N VAL A 140 -7.96 -12.25 -19.62
CA VAL A 140 -8.75 -12.33 -18.39
C VAL A 140 -10.24 -12.07 -18.69
N PRO A 141 -11.16 -12.59 -17.86
CA PRO A 141 -12.58 -12.29 -18.02
C PRO A 141 -12.84 -10.78 -17.92
N THR A 142 -13.76 -10.29 -18.75
CA THR A 142 -14.19 -8.88 -18.71
C THR A 142 -14.80 -8.50 -17.35
N PRO A 143 -14.80 -7.21 -16.97
CA PRO A 143 -15.42 -6.78 -15.73
C PRO A 143 -16.91 -7.15 -15.67
N VAL A 144 -17.31 -7.89 -14.63
CA VAL A 144 -18.73 -8.23 -14.43
C VAL A 144 -19.52 -7.03 -13.93
N GLU A 145 -20.83 -7.02 -14.16
CA GLU A 145 -21.71 -5.89 -13.79
C GLU A 145 -21.90 -5.75 -12.27
N SER A 146 -21.93 -6.87 -11.53
CA SER A 146 -22.13 -6.85 -10.08
C SER A 146 -20.89 -6.36 -9.34
N VAL A 147 -21.08 -5.32 -8.51
CA VAL A 147 -20.04 -4.77 -7.61
C VAL A 147 -19.45 -5.86 -6.71
N ALA A 148 -20.28 -6.73 -6.14
CA ALA A 148 -19.81 -7.81 -5.27
C ALA A 148 -18.96 -8.83 -6.04
N ALA A 149 -19.39 -9.21 -7.25
CA ALA A 149 -18.66 -10.16 -8.07
C ALA A 149 -17.34 -9.59 -8.63
N ARG A 150 -17.27 -8.27 -8.90
CA ARG A 150 -16.00 -7.61 -9.26
C ARG A 150 -14.97 -7.67 -8.14
N LEU A 151 -15.36 -7.68 -6.87
CA LEU A 151 -14.41 -7.86 -5.77
C LEU A 151 -13.72 -9.24 -5.85
N THR A 152 -14.45 -10.28 -6.23
CA THR A 152 -13.87 -11.60 -6.49
C THR A 152 -12.90 -11.54 -7.68
N GLN A 153 -13.26 -10.85 -8.77
CA GLN A 153 -12.36 -10.66 -9.91
C GLN A 153 -11.10 -9.90 -9.50
N PHE A 154 -11.18 -8.80 -8.76
CA PHE A 154 -10.01 -8.06 -8.27
C PHE A 154 -9.04 -8.96 -7.51
N ARG A 155 -9.53 -9.75 -6.56
CA ARG A 155 -8.69 -10.67 -5.76
C ARG A 155 -8.06 -11.77 -6.64
N MET A 156 -8.80 -12.28 -7.61
CA MET A 156 -8.27 -13.25 -8.58
C MET A 156 -7.18 -12.63 -9.46
N LEU A 157 -7.40 -11.41 -9.96
CA LEU A 157 -6.45 -10.70 -10.82
C LEU A 157 -5.19 -10.32 -10.05
N ALA A 158 -5.31 -9.80 -8.82
CA ALA A 158 -4.18 -9.49 -7.97
C ALA A 158 -3.28 -10.72 -7.74
N ARG A 159 -3.85 -11.90 -7.46
CA ARG A 159 -3.08 -13.15 -7.27
C ARG A 159 -2.26 -13.59 -8.48
N LYS A 160 -2.48 -13.04 -9.68
CA LYS A 160 -1.67 -13.34 -10.87
C LYS A 160 -0.31 -12.67 -10.84
N PHE A 161 -0.12 -11.65 -10.00
CA PHE A 161 1.15 -10.95 -9.86
C PHE A 161 1.98 -11.59 -8.75
N GLN A 162 3.27 -11.77 -9.03
CA GLN A 162 4.31 -12.18 -8.10
C GLN A 162 5.32 -11.05 -7.97
N VAL A 163 5.72 -10.72 -6.75
CA VAL A 163 6.67 -9.64 -6.47
C VAL A 163 7.88 -10.24 -5.79
N ARG A 164 9.06 -10.01 -6.34
CA ARG A 164 10.32 -10.43 -5.73
C ARG A 164 11.18 -9.24 -5.47
N GLU A 165 11.70 -9.16 -4.26
CA GLU A 165 12.56 -8.07 -3.83
C GLU A 165 13.94 -8.61 -3.49
N VAL A 166 14.99 -7.88 -3.87
CA VAL A 166 16.36 -8.21 -3.52
C VAL A 166 16.68 -7.61 -2.16
N ARG A 167 17.00 -8.49 -1.19
CA ARG A 167 17.42 -8.15 0.17
C ARG A 167 18.81 -8.72 0.46
N ARG A 168 19.34 -8.43 1.66
CA ARG A 168 20.60 -9.01 2.13
C ARG A 168 20.41 -10.52 2.32
N GLY A 169 21.10 -11.32 1.52
CA GLY A 169 21.04 -12.79 1.58
C GLY A 169 20.22 -13.44 0.46
N GLY A 170 19.64 -12.67 -0.47
CA GLY A 170 18.96 -13.20 -1.64
C GLY A 170 17.70 -12.43 -2.01
N TRP A 171 16.80 -13.10 -2.72
CA TRP A 171 15.48 -12.57 -3.02
C TRP A 171 14.46 -13.02 -1.96
N GLN A 172 13.44 -12.20 -1.74
CA GLN A 172 12.27 -12.51 -0.94
C GLN A 172 11.00 -12.26 -1.74
N GLU A 173 9.95 -13.02 -1.48
CA GLU A 173 8.66 -12.86 -2.13
C GLU A 173 7.75 -11.94 -1.32
N GLY A 174 7.21 -10.91 -1.97
CA GLY A 174 6.24 -10.02 -1.36
C GLY A 174 4.90 -10.74 -1.14
N ARG A 175 4.35 -10.64 0.07
CA ARG A 175 3.05 -11.25 0.39
C ARG A 175 1.92 -10.33 -0.02
N LEU A 176 1.00 -10.80 -0.86
CA LEU A 176 -0.22 -10.06 -1.19
C LEU A 176 -1.08 -9.83 0.07
N LEU A 177 -1.41 -8.58 0.35
CA LEU A 177 -2.50 -8.18 1.25
C LEU A 177 -3.82 -8.43 0.51
N THR A 178 -4.50 -9.52 0.86
CA THR A 178 -5.65 -10.05 0.09
C THR A 178 -6.90 -9.17 0.12
N GLN A 179 -6.97 -8.22 1.06
CA GLN A 179 -7.99 -7.18 1.07
C GLN A 179 -7.45 -5.94 0.37
N PRO A 180 -8.23 -5.30 -0.52
CA PRO A 180 -7.86 -3.99 -1.04
C PRO A 180 -7.63 -3.02 0.12
N LEU A 181 -6.52 -2.28 0.06
CA LEU A 181 -6.24 -1.15 0.96
C LEU A 181 -7.26 -0.03 0.74
N TYR A 182 -7.71 0.13 -0.51
CA TYR A 182 -8.67 1.13 -0.90
C TYR A 182 -9.46 0.68 -2.12
N ARG A 183 -10.74 1.05 -2.20
CA ARG A 183 -11.63 0.72 -3.32
C ARG A 183 -12.46 1.94 -3.70
N TRP A 184 -12.62 2.18 -4.99
CA TRP A 184 -13.34 3.34 -5.51
C TRP A 184 -14.12 3.01 -6.77
N SER A 185 -15.00 3.94 -7.14
CA SER A 185 -15.56 4.07 -8.49
C SER A 185 -15.60 5.56 -8.80
N ASP A 186 -15.33 5.92 -10.05
CA ASP A 186 -15.28 7.32 -10.47
C ASP A 186 -15.70 7.44 -11.94
N ASP A 187 -16.99 7.64 -12.15
CA ASP A 187 -17.58 7.74 -13.50
C ASP A 187 -16.99 8.91 -14.30
N LYS A 188 -16.59 10.01 -13.62
CA LYS A 188 -15.98 11.18 -14.29
C LYS A 188 -14.60 10.83 -14.84
N ALA A 189 -13.87 9.98 -14.14
CA ALA A 189 -12.58 9.45 -14.60
C ALA A 189 -12.72 8.21 -15.51
N GLY A 190 -13.95 7.78 -15.84
CA GLY A 190 -14.19 6.58 -16.65
C GLY A 190 -13.90 5.26 -15.92
N VAL A 191 -13.82 5.29 -14.59
CA VAL A 191 -13.51 4.14 -13.74
C VAL A 191 -14.80 3.55 -13.18
N ILE A 192 -15.15 2.36 -13.68
CA ILE A 192 -16.33 1.60 -13.25
C ILE A 192 -16.15 1.13 -11.80
N ASP A 193 -14.95 0.63 -11.50
CA ASP A 193 -14.55 0.11 -10.19
C ASP A 193 -13.02 0.06 -10.14
N GLY A 194 -12.42 0.31 -8.99
CA GLY A 194 -10.99 0.31 -8.80
C GLY A 194 -10.63 -0.21 -7.42
N ALA A 195 -9.50 -0.90 -7.32
CA ALA A 195 -8.97 -1.44 -6.08
C ALA A 195 -7.44 -1.28 -6.02
N LEU A 196 -6.94 -0.89 -4.85
CA LEU A 196 -5.53 -0.77 -4.54
C LEU A 196 -5.14 -1.91 -3.60
N PHE A 197 -4.14 -2.68 -3.98
CA PHE A 197 -3.57 -3.77 -3.18
C PHE A 197 -2.13 -3.44 -2.80
N GLY A 198 -1.68 -3.99 -1.67
CA GLY A 198 -0.28 -3.97 -1.26
C GLY A 198 0.34 -5.36 -1.36
N TYR A 199 1.58 -5.43 -1.81
CA TYR A 199 2.47 -6.57 -1.56
C TYR A 199 3.45 -6.16 -0.47
N ALA A 200 3.57 -6.98 0.56
CA ALA A 200 4.23 -6.58 1.79
C ALA A 200 5.29 -7.56 2.28
N GLU A 201 6.35 -7.04 2.88
CA GLU A 201 7.16 -7.76 3.84
C GLU A 201 6.46 -7.65 5.20
N THR A 202 6.03 -8.77 5.78
CA THR A 202 5.12 -8.76 6.94
C THR A 202 3.85 -7.95 6.66
N THR A 203 3.74 -6.71 7.15
CA THR A 203 2.65 -5.77 6.87
C THR A 203 3.11 -4.50 6.15
N ASP A 204 4.42 -4.32 5.97
CA ASP A 204 5.05 -3.18 5.33
C ASP A 204 4.92 -3.26 3.80
N PRO A 205 4.19 -2.35 3.14
CA PRO A 205 3.95 -2.45 1.71
C PRO A 205 5.20 -2.09 0.91
N GLU A 206 5.76 -3.06 0.19
CA GLU A 206 6.92 -2.86 -0.71
C GLU A 206 6.49 -2.45 -2.13
N LEU A 207 5.27 -2.84 -2.53
CA LEU A 207 4.68 -2.52 -3.83
C LEU A 207 3.18 -2.23 -3.68
N LEU A 208 2.69 -1.23 -4.39
CA LEU A 208 1.27 -1.00 -4.63
C LEU A 208 0.86 -1.47 -6.03
N LEU A 209 -0.21 -2.27 -6.08
CA LEU A 209 -0.87 -2.73 -7.29
C LEU A 209 -2.25 -2.07 -7.36
N MET A 210 -2.43 -1.16 -8.30
CA MET A 210 -3.75 -0.58 -8.61
C MET A 210 -4.36 -1.33 -9.78
N ILE A 211 -5.58 -1.83 -9.62
CA ILE A 211 -6.37 -2.45 -10.70
C ILE A 211 -7.65 -1.62 -10.88
N GLU A 212 -7.99 -1.30 -12.12
CA GLU A 212 -9.20 -0.54 -12.45
C GLU A 212 -9.97 -1.21 -13.60
N ALA A 213 -11.27 -1.41 -13.41
CA ALA A 213 -12.20 -1.62 -14.51
C ALA A 213 -12.48 -0.27 -15.15
N ARG A 214 -12.01 -0.07 -16.37
CA ARG A 214 -12.21 1.16 -17.13
C ARG A 214 -12.94 0.86 -18.42
N ARG A 215 -13.71 1.83 -18.92
CA ARG A 215 -14.19 1.79 -20.31
C ARG A 215 -13.11 2.34 -21.21
N ASP A 216 -12.73 1.58 -22.24
CA ASP A 216 -11.87 2.11 -23.29
C ASP A 216 -12.56 3.31 -23.96
N SER A 217 -11.83 4.39 -24.17
CA SER A 217 -12.40 5.62 -24.71
C SER A 217 -12.83 5.49 -26.16
N VAL A 218 -12.22 4.57 -26.92
CA VAL A 218 -12.46 4.34 -28.34
C VAL A 218 -13.50 3.23 -28.54
N THR A 219 -13.26 2.03 -28.00
CA THR A 219 -14.14 0.87 -28.22
C THR A 219 -15.35 0.86 -27.30
N ARG A 220 -15.33 1.64 -26.21
CA ARG A 220 -16.35 1.67 -25.14
C ARG A 220 -16.47 0.36 -24.35
N GLU A 221 -15.67 -0.64 -24.68
CA GLU A 221 -15.62 -1.92 -23.99
C GLU A 221 -14.98 -1.76 -22.60
N ALA A 222 -15.45 -2.56 -21.65
CA ALA A 222 -14.88 -2.57 -20.31
C ALA A 222 -13.66 -3.51 -20.26
N GLY A 223 -12.53 -2.99 -19.80
CA GLY A 223 -11.29 -3.73 -19.62
C GLY A 223 -10.71 -3.55 -18.23
N TRP A 224 -9.88 -4.51 -17.81
CA TRP A 224 -9.10 -4.40 -16.58
C TRP A 224 -7.74 -3.79 -16.87
N TYR A 225 -7.40 -2.70 -16.19
CA TYR A 225 -6.11 -2.05 -16.30
C TYR A 225 -5.36 -2.20 -14.98
N PHE A 226 -4.03 -2.34 -15.04
CA PHE A 226 -3.19 -2.38 -13.85
C PHE A 226 -2.09 -1.32 -13.89
N THR A 227 -1.70 -0.81 -12.73
CA THR A 227 -0.59 0.12 -12.51
C THR A 227 0.24 -0.41 -11.35
N LEU A 228 1.57 -0.36 -11.48
CA LEU A 228 2.50 -0.76 -10.42
C LEU A 228 3.24 0.47 -9.90
N ALA A 229 3.29 0.62 -8.58
CA ALA A 229 4.05 1.66 -7.92
C ALA A 229 4.94 1.07 -6.84
N LYS A 230 6.22 1.42 -6.93
CA LYS A 230 7.25 1.01 -5.97
C LYS A 230 7.02 1.69 -4.61
N MET A 231 7.21 0.97 -3.52
CA MET A 231 7.13 1.46 -2.13
C MET A 231 8.30 0.90 -1.31
N THR A 232 9.51 0.93 -1.88
CA THR A 232 10.71 0.44 -1.21
C THR A 232 11.95 0.92 -1.91
N SER A 233 13.06 1.04 -1.20
CA SER A 233 14.35 1.40 -1.79
C SER A 233 15.16 0.21 -2.33
N SER A 234 14.72 -1.02 -2.10
CA SER A 234 15.41 -2.23 -2.59
C SER A 234 15.12 -2.52 -4.06
N PRO A 235 16.02 -3.14 -4.85
CA PRO A 235 15.69 -3.61 -6.19
C PRO A 235 14.54 -4.62 -6.17
N MET A 236 13.68 -4.64 -7.18
CA MET A 236 12.59 -5.61 -7.28
C MET A 236 12.24 -5.99 -8.71
N THR A 237 11.62 -7.16 -8.86
CA THR A 237 10.97 -7.62 -10.08
C THR A 237 9.52 -7.98 -9.83
N VAL A 238 8.68 -7.81 -10.85
CA VAL A 238 7.27 -8.19 -10.84
C VAL A 238 6.98 -9.06 -12.05
N SER A 239 6.38 -10.21 -11.79
CA SER A 239 5.92 -11.14 -12.82
C SER A 239 4.41 -11.23 -12.85
N LEU A 240 3.84 -11.41 -14.05
CA LEU A 240 2.42 -11.68 -14.28
C LEU A 240 2.28 -13.04 -14.94
N ASN A 241 1.62 -13.99 -14.27
CA ASN A 241 1.56 -15.40 -14.69
C ASN A 241 2.97 -15.96 -15.02
N GLU A 242 3.91 -15.81 -14.08
CA GLU A 242 5.32 -16.29 -14.16
C GLU A 242 6.23 -15.55 -15.16
N GLN A 243 5.68 -14.74 -16.06
CA GLN A 243 6.49 -13.90 -16.95
C GLN A 243 6.86 -12.59 -16.26
N GLU A 244 8.17 -12.28 -16.18
CA GLU A 244 8.61 -10.97 -15.71
C GLU A 244 8.08 -9.87 -16.64
N ILE A 245 7.35 -8.93 -16.05
CA ILE A 245 6.80 -7.77 -16.78
C ILE A 245 7.50 -6.48 -16.38
N TRP A 246 8.15 -6.42 -15.23
CA TRP A 246 8.76 -5.20 -14.70
C TRP A 246 9.93 -5.51 -13.78
N SER A 247 10.99 -4.70 -13.87
CA SER A 247 12.17 -4.76 -13.03
C SER A 247 12.63 -3.33 -12.74
N VAL A 248 13.02 -3.06 -11.50
CA VAL A 248 13.52 -1.75 -11.06
C VAL A 248 14.72 -1.92 -10.14
N GLU A 249 15.66 -1.01 -10.33
CA GLU A 249 16.86 -0.95 -9.50
C GLU A 249 16.56 -0.41 -8.10
N GLY A 250 17.54 -0.56 -7.20
CA GLY A 250 17.45 0.00 -5.86
C GLY A 250 17.57 1.53 -5.90
N TYR A 251 16.70 2.21 -5.16
CA TYR A 251 16.63 3.68 -5.11
C TYR A 251 17.98 4.31 -4.73
N TRP A 252 18.68 3.75 -3.73
CA TRP A 252 19.96 4.28 -3.23
C TRP A 252 21.14 4.07 -4.18
N LYS A 253 20.98 3.34 -5.29
CA LYS A 253 22.03 3.15 -6.30
C LYS A 253 22.02 4.22 -7.40
N ASN A 254 20.91 4.96 -7.54
CA ASN A 254 20.72 5.93 -8.61
C ASN A 254 20.85 7.38 -8.11
N PRO A 255 21.14 8.36 -8.99
CA PRO A 255 21.01 9.77 -8.66
C PRO A 255 19.57 10.06 -8.21
N ARG A 256 19.42 10.44 -6.94
CA ARG A 256 18.13 10.76 -6.33
C ARG A 256 17.63 12.09 -6.89
N ALA A 257 16.46 12.09 -7.51
CA ALA A 257 15.83 13.32 -7.97
C ALA A 257 14.42 13.48 -7.38
N PRO A 258 14.01 14.70 -7.02
CA PRO A 258 12.60 14.97 -6.70
C PRO A 258 11.64 14.59 -7.84
N THR A 259 12.15 14.39 -9.07
CA THR A 259 11.35 13.94 -10.23
C THR A 259 11.14 12.44 -10.32
N ASP A 260 11.78 11.66 -9.44
CA ASP A 260 11.63 10.21 -9.45
C ASP A 260 10.20 9.81 -9.04
N PRO A 261 9.63 8.76 -9.65
CA PRO A 261 8.27 8.30 -9.34
C PRO A 261 8.14 7.78 -7.91
N TYR A 262 9.26 7.43 -7.27
CA TYR A 262 9.37 7.02 -5.88
C TYR A 262 10.52 7.80 -5.21
N VAL A 263 10.27 8.33 -4.01
CA VAL A 263 11.27 9.02 -3.19
C VAL A 263 11.18 8.53 -1.76
N GLU A 264 12.33 8.28 -1.14
CA GLU A 264 12.48 8.01 0.28
C GLU A 264 13.42 9.05 0.91
N ALA A 265 13.03 9.64 2.04
CA ALA A 265 13.87 10.61 2.76
C ALA A 265 13.53 10.71 4.26
N ALA A 266 14.54 11.08 5.06
CA ALA A 266 14.36 11.54 6.43
C ALA A 266 13.81 12.97 6.44
N ILE A 267 12.84 13.25 7.31
CA ILE A 267 12.11 14.53 7.32
C ILE A 267 12.02 15.20 8.68
N GLY A 268 12.54 14.56 9.73
CA GLY A 268 12.55 15.11 11.07
C GLY A 268 12.94 14.08 12.12
N LYS A 269 12.86 14.49 13.38
CA LYS A 269 13.02 13.62 14.55
C LYS A 269 11.83 13.77 15.47
N PHE A 270 11.42 12.66 16.04
CA PHE A 270 10.46 12.57 17.13
C PHE A 270 11.22 12.23 18.41
N ASP A 271 11.14 13.13 19.39
CA ASP A 271 11.62 12.87 20.74
C ASP A 271 10.41 12.64 21.66
N PRO A 272 10.16 11.40 22.10
CA PRO A 272 9.06 11.10 23.01
C PRO A 272 9.22 11.76 24.40
N ALA A 273 10.44 12.19 24.77
CA ALA A 273 10.74 12.85 26.05
C ALA A 273 10.65 14.39 25.98
N ALA A 274 10.47 14.99 24.80
CA ALA A 274 10.39 16.44 24.63
C ALA A 274 8.99 17.04 24.91
N ARG A 275 8.19 16.38 25.76
CA ARG A 275 6.85 16.83 26.17
C ARG A 275 6.74 16.96 27.68
#